data_AF-A0A8X8WSG0-F1
#
_entry.id   AF-A0A8X8WSG0-F1
#
_cell.length_a   1.000
_cell.length_b   1.000
_cell.length_c   1.000
_cell.angle_alpha   90.00
_cell.angle_beta   90.00
_cell.angle_gamma   90.00
#
_symmetry.space_group_name_H-M   'P 1'
#
loop_
_entity.id
_entity.type
_entity.pdbx_description
1 polymer ?
#
loop_
_entity_poly.entity_id
_entity_poly.type
_entity_poly.pdbx_seq_one_letter_code
_entity_poly.pdbx_strand_id
1 'polypeptide(L)'
;MRSDPRSHEATLGTLEQISITIAKVAVKNTVNVAKSIKDLNNTGEISVCMKVCNIAIDILNSVGKTLNHMTKMDKDDMQITLSGAATYVATCDDAFEMNPGDQMPADLKEASKIAQGLILVVLIIASRP
;
A
#
# COMPACT_ATOMS: atom_id res chain seq x y z
N MET A 1 8.04 12.09 -4.60
CA MET A 1 7.09 13.01 -5.28
C MET A 1 7.77 13.95 -6.27
N ARG A 2 8.89 14.61 -5.92
CA ARG A 2 9.68 15.46 -6.84
C ARG A 2 10.11 14.82 -8.16
N SER A 3 10.11 13.48 -8.25
CA SER A 3 10.51 12.73 -9.45
C SER A 3 9.39 12.58 -10.49
N ASP A 4 8.14 12.94 -10.17
CA ASP A 4 7.05 12.93 -11.16
C ASP A 4 6.97 14.32 -11.83
N PRO A 5 7.16 14.42 -13.16
CA PRO A 5 7.11 15.70 -13.87
C PRO A 5 5.75 16.40 -13.76
N ARG A 6 4.67 15.68 -13.42
CA ARG A 6 3.35 16.26 -13.17
C ARG A 6 3.25 16.99 -11.83
N SER A 7 4.24 16.84 -10.94
CA SER A 7 4.22 17.43 -9.60
C SER A 7 4.55 18.93 -9.56
N HIS A 8 5.04 19.52 -10.67
CA HIS A 8 5.55 20.90 -10.67
C HIS A 8 4.43 21.97 -10.60
N GLU A 9 3.20 21.62 -11.01
CA GLU A 9 2.00 22.48 -10.92
C GLU A 9 0.76 21.69 -10.45
N ALA A 10 0.95 20.53 -9.82
CA ALA A 10 -0.17 19.66 -9.47
C ALA A 10 -1.11 20.31 -8.45
N THR A 11 -2.41 20.34 -8.78
CA THR A 11 -3.47 20.57 -7.79
C THR A 11 -3.45 19.47 -6.73
N LEU A 12 -4.06 19.71 -5.56
CA LEU A 12 -4.15 18.70 -4.51
C LEU A 12 -4.75 17.38 -5.02
N GLY A 13 -5.82 17.45 -5.81
CA GLY A 13 -6.42 16.26 -6.45
C GLY A 13 -5.48 15.54 -7.43
N THR A 14 -4.62 16.27 -8.15
CA THR A 14 -3.59 15.67 -9.00
C THR A 14 -2.52 14.97 -8.16
N LEU A 15 -2.11 15.57 -7.03
CA LEU A 15 -1.17 14.95 -6.08
C LEU A 15 -1.74 13.69 -5.43
N GLU A 16 -3.03 13.68 -5.10
CA GLU A 16 -3.75 12.51 -4.57
C GLU A 16 -3.78 11.36 -5.58
N GLN A 17 -4.08 11.63 -6.85
CA GLN A 17 -4.07 10.62 -7.90
C GLN A 17 -2.66 10.07 -8.18
N ILE A 18 -1.66 10.95 -8.17
CA ILE A 18 -0.25 10.57 -8.32
C ILE A 18 0.18 9.69 -7.13
N SER A 19 -0.13 10.09 -5.90
CA SER A 19 0.26 9.36 -4.70
C SER A 19 -0.34 7.96 -4.67
N ILE A 20 -1.63 7.81 -5.02
CA ILE A 20 -2.31 6.50 -5.09
C ILE A 20 -1.69 5.62 -6.16
N THR A 21 -1.36 6.20 -7.32
CA THR A 21 -0.70 5.44 -8.39
C THR A 21 0.64 4.90 -7.92
N ILE A 22 1.45 5.73 -7.27
CA ILE A 22 2.76 5.34 -6.72
C ILE A 22 2.60 4.27 -5.64
N ALA A 23 1.69 4.46 -4.68
CA ALA A 23 1.42 3.49 -3.62
C ALA A 23 0.99 2.15 -4.21
N LYS A 24 0.08 2.15 -5.19
CA LYS A 24 -0.39 0.93 -5.85
C LYS A 24 0.74 0.19 -6.57
N VAL A 25 1.64 0.92 -7.25
CA VAL A 25 2.81 0.30 -7.89
C VAL A 25 3.71 -0.35 -6.85
N ALA A 26 3.94 0.30 -5.71
CA ALA A 26 4.74 -0.27 -4.63
C ALA A 26 4.11 -1.54 -4.05
N VAL A 27 2.80 -1.54 -3.75
CA VAL A 27 2.11 -2.74 -3.25
C VAL A 27 2.16 -3.89 -4.27
N LYS A 28 2.00 -3.59 -5.57
CA LYS A 28 2.19 -4.58 -6.64
C LYS A 28 3.61 -5.12 -6.69
N ASN A 29 4.60 -4.27 -6.44
CA ASN A 29 5.99 -4.71 -6.35
C ASN A 29 6.19 -5.68 -5.18
N THR A 30 5.60 -5.42 -4.01
CA THR A 30 5.60 -6.34 -2.86
C THR A 30 5.03 -7.70 -3.24
N VAL A 31 3.90 -7.74 -3.97
CA VAL A 31 3.32 -9.00 -4.49
C VAL A 31 4.28 -9.71 -5.45
N ASN A 32 4.97 -8.98 -6.32
CA ASN A 32 5.92 -9.58 -7.26
C ASN A 32 7.15 -10.15 -6.55
N VAL A 33 7.68 -9.44 -5.54
CA VAL A 33 8.77 -9.93 -4.70
C VAL A 33 8.32 -11.19 -3.95
N ALA A 34 7.14 -11.18 -3.34
CA ALA A 34 6.55 -12.35 -2.67
C ALA A 34 6.50 -13.58 -3.59
N LYS A 35 6.02 -13.40 -4.82
CA LYS A 35 5.99 -14.47 -5.85
C LYS A 35 7.37 -14.98 -6.27
N SER A 36 8.39 -14.13 -6.20
CA SER A 36 9.75 -14.47 -6.63
C SER A 36 10.52 -15.31 -5.61
N ILE A 37 10.06 -15.33 -4.35
CA ILE A 37 10.66 -16.11 -3.28
C ILE A 37 10.33 -17.59 -3.51
N LYS A 38 11.37 -18.40 -3.64
CA LYS A 38 11.28 -19.85 -3.89
C LYS A 38 11.37 -20.71 -2.63
N ASP A 39 11.38 -20.08 -1.46
CA ASP A 39 11.55 -20.77 -0.18
C ASP A 39 10.26 -21.52 0.22
N LEU A 40 10.36 -22.84 0.32
CA LEU A 40 9.25 -23.73 0.65
C LEU A 40 8.82 -23.60 2.12
N ASN A 41 9.71 -23.14 3.01
CA ASN A 41 9.41 -23.00 4.43
C ASN A 41 8.43 -21.86 4.71
N ASN A 42 8.40 -20.84 3.84
CA ASN A 42 7.62 -19.62 4.02
C ASN A 42 6.33 -19.57 3.17
N THR A 43 5.86 -20.71 2.67
CA THR A 43 4.76 -20.76 1.67
C THR A 43 3.43 -20.25 2.21
N GLY A 44 3.17 -20.39 3.51
CA GLY A 44 1.97 -19.87 4.16
C GLY A 44 2.00 -18.36 4.30
N GLU A 45 3.11 -17.83 4.80
CA GLU A 45 3.37 -16.42 5.09
C GLU A 45 3.41 -15.61 3.79
N ILE A 46 4.06 -16.15 2.76
CA ILE A 46 4.06 -15.58 1.41
C ILE A 46 2.63 -15.49 0.86
N SER A 47 1.82 -16.54 1.05
CA SER A 47 0.41 -16.56 0.62
C SER A 47 -0.43 -15.51 1.35
N VAL A 48 -0.27 -15.40 2.67
CA VAL A 48 -0.91 -14.35 3.49
C VAL A 48 -0.50 -12.97 3.00
N CYS A 49 0.81 -12.72 2.85
CA CYS A 49 1.35 -11.46 2.36
C CYS A 49 0.76 -11.07 1.00
N MET A 50 0.71 -12.00 0.04
CA MET A 50 0.10 -11.76 -1.27
C MET A 50 -1.39 -11.42 -1.15
N LYS A 51 -2.14 -12.14 -0.30
CA LYS A 51 -3.57 -11.91 -0.09
C LYS A 51 -3.83 -10.51 0.45
N VAL A 52 -3.15 -10.12 1.53
CA VAL A 52 -3.35 -8.81 2.17
C VAL A 52 -2.88 -7.65 1.28
N CYS A 53 -1.79 -7.84 0.51
CA CYS A 53 -1.36 -6.86 -0.48
C CYS A 53 -2.38 -6.68 -1.62
N ASN A 54 -3.04 -7.76 -2.08
CA ASN A 54 -4.10 -7.65 -3.09
C ASN A 54 -5.32 -6.88 -2.55
N ILE A 55 -5.70 -7.10 -1.29
CA ILE A 55 -6.76 -6.32 -0.64
C ILE A 55 -6.38 -4.82 -0.60
N ALA A 56 -5.14 -4.50 -0.24
CA ALA A 56 -4.66 -3.12 -0.26
C ALA A 56 -4.68 -2.50 -1.68
N ILE A 57 -4.37 -3.28 -2.72
CA ILE A 57 -4.50 -2.84 -4.12
C ILE A 57 -5.95 -2.52 -4.47
N ASP A 58 -6.90 -3.36 -4.05
CA ASP A 58 -8.33 -3.15 -4.31
C ASP A 58 -8.85 -1.89 -3.62
N ILE A 59 -8.42 -1.64 -2.38
CA ILE A 59 -8.69 -0.39 -1.66
C ILE A 59 -8.15 0.82 -2.43
N LEU A 60 -6.87 0.80 -2.82
CA LEU A 60 -6.24 1.90 -3.55
C LEU A 60 -6.94 2.16 -4.90
N ASN A 61 -7.41 1.12 -5.58
CA ASN A 61 -8.20 1.27 -6.80
C ASN A 61 -9.58 1.87 -6.53
N SER A 62 -10.24 1.49 -5.44
CA SER A 62 -11.54 2.03 -5.05
C SER A 62 -11.43 3.52 -4.74
N VAL A 63 -10.51 3.89 -3.86
CA VAL A 63 -10.24 5.29 -3.49
C VAL A 63 -9.84 6.13 -4.70
N GLY A 64 -8.99 5.59 -5.58
CA GLY A 64 -8.59 6.23 -6.83
C GLY A 64 -9.77 6.64 -7.72
N LYS A 65 -10.84 5.84 -7.75
CA LYS A 65 -12.03 6.10 -8.57
C LYS A 65 -12.97 7.15 -7.97
N THR A 66 -13.01 7.26 -6.65
CA THR A 66 -14.03 8.06 -5.96
C THR A 66 -13.55 9.46 -5.56
N LEU A 67 -12.22 9.71 -5.54
CA LEU A 67 -11.62 10.99 -5.13
C LEU A 67 -12.26 12.26 -5.67
N ASN A 68 -12.60 12.29 -6.97
CA ASN A 68 -13.12 13.49 -7.60
C ASN A 68 -14.61 13.78 -7.27
N HIS A 69 -15.24 12.89 -6.50
CA HIS A 69 -16.67 12.94 -6.18
C HIS A 69 -16.95 12.94 -4.67
N MET A 70 -15.91 13.06 -3.84
CA MET A 70 -16.03 12.92 -2.39
C MET A 70 -16.59 14.18 -1.71
N THR A 71 -17.61 13.98 -0.89
CA THR A 71 -18.01 14.92 0.17
C THR A 71 -17.04 14.85 1.35
N LYS A 72 -17.21 15.73 2.35
CA LYS A 72 -16.39 15.69 3.58
C LYS A 72 -16.56 14.38 4.34
N MET A 73 -17.76 13.80 4.38
CA MET A 73 -18.02 12.52 5.03
C MET A 73 -17.29 11.38 4.31
N ASP A 74 -17.24 11.42 2.97
CA ASP A 74 -16.49 10.45 2.17
C ASP A 74 -14.97 10.55 2.40
N LYS A 75 -14.46 11.72 2.80
CA LYS A 75 -13.04 11.89 3.16
C LYS A 75 -12.67 11.17 4.46
N ASP A 76 -13.53 11.19 5.47
CA ASP A 76 -13.28 10.49 6.74
C ASP A 76 -13.31 8.97 6.53
N ASP A 77 -14.29 8.47 5.77
CA ASP A 77 -14.36 7.06 5.37
C ASP A 77 -13.16 6.65 4.49
N MET A 78 -12.72 7.53 3.59
CA MET A 78 -11.50 7.31 2.80
C MET A 78 -10.27 7.18 3.70
N GLN A 79 -10.12 8.01 4.74
CA GLN A 79 -8.99 7.93 5.66
C GLN A 79 -8.97 6.61 6.44
N ILE A 80 -10.13 6.15 6.89
CA ILE A 80 -10.28 4.84 7.55
C ILE A 80 -9.88 3.73 6.56
N THR A 81 -10.38 3.80 5.33
CA THR A 81 -10.11 2.80 4.30
C THR A 81 -8.62 2.74 3.93
N LEU A 82 -7.97 3.91 3.75
CA LEU A 82 -6.54 4.01 3.47
C LEU A 82 -5.68 3.54 4.64
N SER A 83 -6.08 3.82 5.88
CA SER A 83 -5.43 3.28 7.08
C SER A 83 -5.52 1.76 7.10
N GLY A 84 -6.68 1.20 6.74
CA GLY A 84 -6.87 -0.24 6.56
C GLY A 84 -5.91 -0.83 5.51
N ALA A 85 -5.72 -0.16 4.36
CA ALA A 85 -4.75 -0.61 3.36
C ALA A 85 -3.32 -0.66 3.90
N ALA A 86 -2.89 0.35 4.68
CA ALA A 86 -1.57 0.32 5.32
C ALA A 86 -1.45 -0.85 6.30
N THR A 87 -2.47 -1.07 7.13
CA THR A 87 -2.53 -2.21 8.07
C THR A 87 -2.47 -3.55 7.34
N TYR A 88 -3.19 -3.72 6.23
CA TYR A 88 -3.11 -4.95 5.43
C TYR A 88 -1.69 -5.21 4.93
N VAL A 89 -0.98 -4.19 4.45
CA VAL A 89 0.43 -4.38 4.05
C VAL A 89 1.32 -4.67 5.27
N ALA A 90 1.02 -4.12 6.45
CA ALA A 90 1.73 -4.45 7.70
C ALA A 90 1.49 -5.90 8.15
N THR A 91 0.30 -6.46 7.91
CA THR A 91 0.01 -7.87 8.17
C THR A 91 0.88 -8.82 7.36
N CYS A 92 1.48 -8.37 6.24
CA CYS A 92 2.52 -9.14 5.56
C CYS A 92 3.75 -9.35 6.45
N ASP A 93 4.18 -8.34 7.21
CA ASP A 93 5.31 -8.44 8.13
C ASP A 93 4.94 -9.33 9.32
N ASP A 94 3.75 -9.09 9.91
CA ASP A 94 3.24 -9.83 11.07
C ASP A 94 3.15 -11.35 10.79
N ALA A 95 2.83 -11.73 9.56
CA ALA A 95 2.73 -13.14 9.18
C ALA A 95 4.04 -13.92 9.43
N PHE A 96 5.20 -13.29 9.23
CA PHE A 96 6.50 -13.90 9.49
C PHE A 96 6.93 -13.80 10.97
N GLU A 97 6.40 -12.83 11.72
CA GLU A 97 6.73 -12.67 13.14
C GLU A 97 5.95 -13.64 14.05
N MET A 98 4.81 -14.15 13.57
CA MET A 98 3.97 -15.10 14.32
C MET A 98 4.55 -16.52 14.39
N ASN A 99 5.49 -16.88 13.53
CA ASN A 99 6.06 -18.23 13.44
C ASN A 99 7.53 -18.26 13.90
N PRO A 100 7.85 -18.92 15.03
CA PRO A 100 9.22 -18.99 15.52
C PRO A 100 10.15 -19.72 14.54
N GLY A 101 11.16 -19.01 14.05
CA GLY A 101 12.14 -19.55 13.10
C GLY A 101 11.94 -19.09 11.66
N ASP A 102 10.77 -18.53 11.35
CA ASP A 102 10.54 -17.88 10.06
C ASP A 102 11.12 -16.47 10.10
N GLN A 103 11.83 -16.12 9.03
CA GLN A 103 12.37 -14.80 8.86
C GLN A 103 11.91 -14.27 7.51
N MET A 104 11.23 -13.13 7.56
CA MET A 104 10.84 -12.43 6.35
C MET A 104 12.07 -12.15 5.49
N PRO A 105 12.07 -12.58 4.21
CA PRO A 105 13.16 -12.28 3.30
C PRO A 105 13.38 -10.76 3.21
N ALA A 106 14.65 -10.35 3.19
CA ALA A 106 15.04 -8.93 3.27
C ALA A 106 14.36 -8.09 2.18
N ASP A 107 14.36 -8.58 0.94
CA ASP A 107 13.75 -7.89 -0.20
C ASP A 107 12.23 -7.71 -0.01
N LEU A 108 11.56 -8.70 0.58
CA LEU A 108 10.12 -8.62 0.85
C LEU A 108 9.82 -7.61 1.96
N LYS A 109 10.65 -7.61 3.02
CA LYS A 109 10.56 -6.65 4.13
C LYS A 109 10.82 -5.22 3.70
N GLU A 110 11.76 -5.01 2.78
CA GLU A 110 11.99 -3.69 2.20
C GLU A 110 10.79 -3.26 1.35
N ALA A 111 10.31 -4.14 0.48
CA ALA A 111 9.16 -3.85 -0.38
C ALA A 111 7.88 -3.57 0.42
N SER A 112 7.60 -4.33 1.48
CA SER A 112 6.43 -4.11 2.36
C SER A 112 6.51 -2.74 3.06
N LYS A 113 7.66 -2.39 3.63
CA LYS A 113 7.89 -1.08 4.28
C LYS A 113 7.74 0.09 3.32
N ILE A 114 8.28 -0.01 2.11
CA ILE A 114 8.12 1.02 1.07
C ILE A 114 6.64 1.19 0.72
N ALA A 115 5.92 0.09 0.52
CA ALA A 115 4.50 0.10 0.21
C ALA A 115 3.66 0.74 1.34
N GLN A 116 3.88 0.34 2.60
CA GLN A 116 3.23 0.95 3.77
C GLN A 116 3.50 2.45 3.84
N GLY A 117 4.77 2.86 3.73
CA GLY A 117 5.16 4.27 3.78
C GLY A 117 4.48 5.10 2.69
N LEU A 118 4.35 4.56 1.48
CA LEU A 118 3.66 5.25 0.39
C LEU A 118 2.15 5.33 0.59
N ILE A 119 1.51 4.31 1.18
CA ILE A 119 0.08 4.39 1.56
C ILE A 119 -0.11 5.46 2.65
N LEU A 120 0.79 5.56 3.62
CA LEU A 120 0.75 6.62 4.64
C LEU A 120 0.92 8.01 4.02
N VAL A 121 1.75 8.15 2.98
CA VAL A 121 1.84 9.42 2.22
C VAL A 121 0.50 9.75 1.55
N VAL A 122 -0.20 8.77 0.97
CA VAL A 122 -1.55 9.00 0.42
C VAL A 122 -2.49 9.51 1.52
N LEU A 123 -2.49 8.86 2.68
CA LEU A 123 -3.31 9.26 3.83
C LEU A 123 -3.04 10.70 4.25
N ILE A 124 -1.76 11.08 4.41
CA ILE A 124 -1.37 12.44 4.81
C ILE A 124 -1.86 13.49 3.80
N ILE A 125 -1.83 13.19 2.50
CA ILE A 125 -2.30 14.11 1.46
C ILE A 125 -3.83 14.21 1.51
N ALA A 126 -4.52 13.07 1.62
CA ALA A 126 -5.98 12.97 1.73
C ALA A 126 -6.55 13.64 2.99
N SER A 127 -5.76 13.74 4.06
CA SER A 127 -6.11 14.43 5.31
C SER A 127 -5.91 15.94 5.27
N ARG A 128 -5.42 16.52 4.16
CA ARG A 128 -5.27 17.98 4.06
C ARG A 128 -6.63 18.66 3.80
N PRO A 129 -6.94 19.75 4.53
CA PRO A 129 -8.18 20.51 4.37
C PRO A 129 -8.26 21.23 3.03
#